data_AF-A0A7J9T519-F1
#
_entry.id   AF-A0A7J9T519-F1
#
_cell.length_a   1.000
_cell.length_b   1.000
_cell.length_c   1.000
_cell.angle_alpha   90.00
_cell.angle_beta   90.00
_cell.angle_gamma   90.00
#
_symmetry.space_group_name_H-M   'P 1'
#
loop_
_entity.id
_entity.type
_entity.pdbx_description
1 polymer ?
#
loop_
_entity_poly.entity_id
_entity_poly.type
_entity_poly.pdbx_seq_one_letter_code
_entity_poly.pdbx_strand_id
1 'polypeptide(L)'
;MRDVAIIGTGCTKFGELWDRSLRDIFVEAGVSAIVDAGIQGEEIDGLYMGNMSSGRFVEQEHVGSLIADYSGLASKLHVPATRVEAACASGG
;
A
#
# COMPACT_ATOMS: atom_id res chain seq x y z
N MET A 1 10.39 -1.89 24.60
CA MET A 1 10.37 -2.21 23.15
C MET A 1 9.58 -3.50 23.02
N ARG A 2 8.63 -3.57 22.07
CA ARG A 2 7.85 -4.80 21.83
C ARG A 2 8.47 -5.53 20.65
N ASP A 3 8.43 -6.86 20.66
CA ASP A 3 8.79 -7.67 19.51
C ASP A 3 7.77 -7.47 18.37
N VAL A 4 8.22 -7.67 17.13
CA VAL A 4 7.43 -7.49 15.91
C VAL A 4 7.47 -8.76 15.07
N ALA A 5 6.35 -9.13 14.47
CA ALA A 5 6.23 -10.29 13.60
C ALA A 5 5.56 -9.91 12.27
N ILE A 6 5.87 -10.66 11.21
CA ILE A 6 5.18 -10.60 9.92
C ILE A 6 4.15 -11.73 9.92
N ILE A 7 2.87 -11.39 9.75
CA ILE A 7 1.78 -12.35 9.78
C ILE A 7 1.16 -12.62 8.40
N GLY A 8 1.47 -11.81 7.39
CA GLY A 8 1.03 -12.04 6.01
C GLY A 8 1.80 -11.19 5.01
N THR A 9 1.81 -11.62 3.75
CA THR A 9 2.54 -10.98 2.64
C THR A 9 1.72 -10.98 1.35
N GLY A 10 1.98 -10.03 0.45
CA GLY A 10 1.33 -9.96 -0.85
C GLY A 10 2.27 -9.33 -1.87
N CYS A 11 2.30 -9.89 -3.07
CA CYS A 11 3.14 -9.40 -4.15
C CYS A 11 2.42 -9.58 -5.48
N THR A 12 2.35 -8.52 -6.29
CA THR A 12 1.83 -8.62 -7.65
C THR A 12 2.89 -9.20 -8.59
N LYS A 13 2.47 -9.55 -9.80
CA LYS A 13 3.42 -9.90 -10.86
C LYS A 13 4.27 -8.69 -11.25
N PHE A 14 5.58 -8.87 -11.39
CA PHE A 14 6.47 -7.83 -11.88
C PHE A 14 6.57 -7.88 -13.42
N GLY A 15 6.62 -6.71 -14.04
CA GLY A 15 6.81 -6.57 -15.48
C GLY A 15 6.03 -5.40 -16.06
N GLU A 16 5.79 -5.49 -17.35
CA GLU A 16 5.04 -4.49 -18.11
C GLU A 16 3.53 -4.72 -17.99
N LEU A 17 2.90 -4.03 -17.04
CA LEU A 17 1.47 -4.15 -16.74
C LEU A 17 0.68 -2.99 -17.36
N TRP A 18 0.64 -2.92 -18.69
CA TRP A 18 0.08 -1.78 -19.42
C TRP A 18 -1.43 -1.54 -19.19
N ASP A 19 -2.15 -2.58 -18.78
CA ASP A 19 -3.58 -2.59 -18.49
C ASP A 19 -3.92 -2.32 -17.02
N ARG A 20 -2.90 -2.11 -16.17
CA ARG A 20 -3.07 -1.94 -14.73
C ARG A 20 -2.63 -0.55 -14.29
N SER A 21 -3.46 0.11 -13.50
CA SER A 21 -3.10 1.38 -12.88
C SER A 21 -2.24 1.18 -11.62
N LEU A 22 -1.59 2.26 -11.16
CA LEU A 22 -0.91 2.30 -9.87
C LEU A 22 -1.83 1.84 -8.71
N ARG A 23 -3.12 2.17 -8.81
CA ARG A 23 -4.14 1.86 -7.79
C ARG A 23 -4.43 0.37 -7.78
N ASP A 24 -4.58 -0.23 -8.96
CA ASP A 24 -4.84 -1.67 -9.09
C ASP A 24 -3.68 -2.49 -8.55
N ILE A 25 -2.44 -2.07 -8.81
CA ILE A 25 -1.24 -2.77 -8.35
C ILE A 25 -1.16 -2.72 -6.82
N PHE A 26 -1.41 -1.54 -6.23
CA PHE A 26 -1.36 -1.39 -4.79
C PHE A 26 -2.46 -2.21 -4.10
N VAL A 27 -3.71 -2.08 -4.57
CA VAL A 27 -4.86 -2.76 -3.97
C VAL A 27 -4.70 -4.29 -4.08
N GLU A 28 -4.23 -4.82 -5.21
CA GLU A 28 -3.99 -6.27 -5.36
C GLU A 28 -2.96 -6.79 -4.34
N ALA A 29 -1.82 -6.12 -4.20
CA ALA A 29 -0.80 -6.51 -3.22
C ALA A 29 -1.33 -6.42 -1.78
N GLY A 30 -2.02 -5.32 -1.44
CA GLY A 30 -2.58 -5.10 -0.11
C GLY A 30 -3.64 -6.12 0.27
N VAL A 31 -4.59 -6.39 -0.62
CA VAL A 31 -5.64 -7.40 -0.40
C VAL A 31 -5.02 -8.79 -0.23
N SER A 32 -4.02 -9.14 -1.05
CA SER A 32 -3.33 -10.42 -0.92
C SER A 32 -2.66 -10.58 0.44
N ALA A 33 -2.00 -9.52 0.94
CA ALA A 33 -1.36 -9.52 2.26
C ALA A 33 -2.36 -9.62 3.42
N ILE A 34 -3.51 -8.94 3.32
CA ILE A 34 -4.58 -9.01 4.32
C ILE A 34 -5.17 -10.42 4.38
N VAL A 35 -5.42 -11.03 3.22
CA VAL A 35 -5.94 -12.40 3.11
C VAL A 35 -4.95 -13.41 3.67
N ASP A 36 -3.67 -13.30 3.33
CA ASP A 36 -2.61 -14.17 3.86
C ASP A 36 -2.46 -14.04 5.39
N ALA A 37 -2.62 -12.83 5.92
CA ALA A 37 -2.63 -12.57 7.36
C ALA A 37 -3.88 -13.09 8.10
N GLY A 38 -4.97 -13.36 7.38
CA GLY A 38 -6.24 -13.80 7.96
C GLY A 38 -6.94 -12.74 8.81
N ILE A 39 -6.67 -11.45 8.54
CA ILE A 39 -7.26 -10.31 9.26
C ILE A 39 -8.30 -9.57 8.41
N GLN A 40 -9.06 -8.67 9.03
CA GLN A 40 -9.97 -7.73 8.37
C GLN A 40 -9.38 -6.32 8.33
N GLY A 41 -9.95 -5.46 7.48
CA GLY A 41 -9.47 -4.09 7.33
C GLY A 41 -9.59 -3.26 8.61
N GLU A 42 -10.59 -3.56 9.44
CA GLU A 42 -10.85 -2.98 10.75
C GLU A 42 -9.72 -3.20 11.76
N GLU A 43 -8.86 -4.20 11.53
CA GLU A 43 -7.73 -4.54 12.39
C GLU A 43 -6.44 -3.79 11.98
N ILE A 44 -6.50 -2.95 10.95
CA ILE A 44 -5.36 -2.17 10.44
C ILE A 44 -5.32 -0.81 11.13
N ASP A 45 -4.31 -0.60 11.98
CA ASP A 45 -4.12 0.66 12.71
C ASP A 45 -3.37 1.74 11.90
N GLY A 46 -2.68 1.37 10.83
CA GLY A 46 -1.89 2.30 10.05
C GLY A 46 -1.31 1.70 8.77
N LEU A 47 -1.07 2.57 7.78
CA LEU A 47 -0.48 2.23 6.50
C LEU A 47 0.82 3.00 6.29
N TYR A 48 1.89 2.28 5.97
CA TYR A 48 3.15 2.86 5.51
C TYR A 48 3.46 2.34 4.12
N MET A 49 3.76 3.24 3.19
CA MET A 49 3.99 2.85 1.80
C MET A 49 5.18 3.56 1.16
N GLY A 50 5.94 2.80 0.37
CA GLY A 50 7.02 3.31 -0.47
C GLY A 50 6.56 3.58 -1.89
N ASN A 51 6.78 4.79 -2.40
CA ASN A 51 6.62 5.07 -3.84
C ASN A 51 7.54 6.21 -4.28
N MET A 52 8.42 5.91 -5.24
CA MET A 52 9.39 6.88 -5.75
C MET A 52 8.81 7.73 -6.89
N SER A 53 8.20 7.11 -7.90
CA SER A 53 8.08 7.73 -9.23
C SER A 53 6.67 8.10 -9.66
N SER A 54 5.64 7.91 -8.84
CA SER A 54 4.25 8.26 -9.18
C SER A 54 4.09 9.74 -9.53
N GLY A 55 4.81 10.62 -8.82
CA GLY A 55 4.79 12.05 -9.08
C GLY A 55 5.32 12.43 -10.46
N ARG A 56 6.31 11.68 -10.98
CA ARG A 56 6.92 11.96 -12.28
C ARG A 56 6.22 11.27 -13.45
N PHE A 57 5.78 10.04 -13.28
CA PHE A 57 5.26 9.24 -14.40
C PHE A 57 3.73 9.21 -14.47
N VAL A 58 3.06 9.50 -13.37
CA VAL A 58 1.59 9.43 -13.26
C VAL A 58 1.02 10.77 -12.75
N GLU A 59 1.87 11.80 -12.60
CA GLU A 59 1.52 13.12 -12.08
C GLU A 59 0.74 13.06 -10.74
N GLN A 60 1.04 12.02 -9.95
CA GLN A 60 0.31 11.70 -8.74
C GLN A 60 1.25 11.73 -7.54
N GLU A 61 1.20 12.81 -6.79
CA GLU A 61 1.75 12.90 -5.44
C GLU A 61 0.74 12.39 -4.41
N HIS A 62 0.86 12.79 -3.15
CA HIS A 62 -0.07 12.49 -2.05
C HIS A 62 -0.61 11.04 -2.02
N VAL A 63 0.26 10.08 -2.36
CA VAL A 63 -0.12 8.70 -2.68
C VAL A 63 -0.69 7.98 -1.46
N GLY A 64 -0.22 8.28 -0.25
CA GLY A 64 -0.77 7.71 0.98
C GLY A 64 -2.28 7.97 1.12
N SER A 65 -2.72 9.20 0.88
CA SER A 65 -4.14 9.55 0.91
C SER A 65 -4.92 8.87 -0.22
N LEU A 66 -4.35 8.85 -1.44
CA LEU A 66 -4.98 8.19 -2.59
C LEU A 66 -5.23 6.71 -2.29
N ILE A 67 -4.24 6.03 -1.77
CA ILE A 67 -4.28 4.58 -1.54
C ILE A 67 -5.20 4.23 -0.37
N ALA A 68 -5.17 5.00 0.72
CA ALA A 68 -6.09 4.78 1.84
C ALA A 68 -7.55 4.93 1.40
N ASP A 69 -7.84 5.89 0.52
CA ASP A 69 -9.17 6.07 -0.07
C ASP A 69 -9.55 4.89 -0.97
N TYR A 70 -8.70 4.55 -1.94
CA TYR A 70 -8.97 3.46 -2.90
C TYR A 70 -9.08 2.07 -2.25
N SER A 71 -8.39 1.85 -1.13
CA SER A 71 -8.47 0.60 -0.36
C SER A 71 -9.67 0.57 0.61
N GLY A 72 -10.46 1.64 0.67
CA GLY A 72 -11.61 1.79 1.58
C GLY A 72 -11.23 2.12 3.03
N LEU A 73 -9.93 2.12 3.36
CA LEU A 73 -9.39 2.33 4.71
C LEU A 73 -9.56 3.77 5.22
N ALA A 74 -9.66 4.76 4.35
CA ALA A 74 -9.85 6.16 4.77
C ALA A 74 -11.30 6.46 5.20
N SER A 75 -12.27 5.80 4.58
CA SER A 75 -13.69 6.20 4.62
C SER A 75 -14.33 6.05 6.00
N LYS A 76 -14.40 4.82 6.52
CA LYS A 76 -15.01 4.48 7.82
C LYS A 76 -13.98 4.17 8.91
N LEU A 77 -12.81 3.69 8.50
CA LEU A 77 -11.77 3.24 9.43
C LEU A 77 -10.78 4.35 9.78
N HIS A 78 -10.73 5.41 8.96
CA HIS A 78 -9.86 6.57 9.16
C HIS A 78 -8.39 6.19 9.41
N VAL A 79 -7.93 5.13 8.75
CA VAL A 79 -6.57 4.60 8.94
C VAL A 79 -5.56 5.64 8.47
N PRO A 80 -4.59 6.05 9.32
CA PRO A 80 -3.54 6.98 8.91
C PRO A 80 -2.62 6.33 7.88
N ALA A 81 -2.31 7.05 6.81
CA ALA A 81 -1.45 6.56 5.72
C ALA A 81 -0.27 7.50 5.46
N THR A 82 0.94 6.95 5.56
CA THR A 82 2.19 7.70 5.40
C THR A 82 2.98 7.19 4.20
N ARG A 83 3.39 8.11 3.31
CA ARG A 83 4.35 7.82 2.25
C ARG A 83 5.78 7.99 2.78
N VAL A 84 6.63 7.01 2.54
CA VAL A 84 8.08 7.04 2.75
C VAL A 84 8.77 7.04 1.39
N GLU A 85 9.86 7.81 1.24
CA GLU A 85 10.62 7.92 -0.01
C GLU A 85 12.12 7.92 0.30
N ALA A 86 12.84 6.99 -0.34
CA ALA A 86 14.29 6.82 -0.25
C ALA A 86 14.84 6.14 -1.53
N ALA A 87 14.41 6.62 -2.70
CA ALA A 87 14.65 6.02 -4.00
C ALA A 87 14.34 4.50 -4.01
N CYS A 88 15.31 3.68 -4.40
CA CYS A 88 15.17 2.22 -4.45
C CYS A 88 14.86 1.58 -3.09
N ALA A 89 15.22 2.22 -1.98
CA ALA A 89 15.00 1.73 -0.62
C ALA A 89 13.68 2.21 0.01
N SER A 90 12.77 2.81 -0.77
CA SER A 90 11.51 3.36 -0.26
C SER A 90 10.61 2.31 0.42
N GLY A 91 10.80 1.02 0.11
CA GLY A 91 10.05 -0.08 0.73
C GLY A 91 10.49 -0.41 2.16
N GLY A 92 11.70 -0.01 2.57
CA GLY A 92 12.36 -0.47 3.80
C GLY A 92 13.39 -1.55 3.55
#